data_AF-A0A2X4UYH4-F1
#
_entry.id   AF-A0A2X4UYH4-F1
#
_cell.length_a   1.000
_cell.length_b   1.000
_cell.length_c   1.000
_cell.angle_alpha   90.00
_cell.angle_beta   90.00
_cell.angle_gamma   90.00
#
_symmetry.space_group_name_H-M   'P 1'
#
loop_
_entity.id
_entity.type
_entity.pdbx_description
1 polymer ?
#
loop_
_entity_poly.entity_id
_entity_poly.type
_entity_poly.pdbx_seq_one_letter_code
_entity_poly.pdbx_strand_id
1 'polypeptide(L)'
;MLLNAQHRQLDSALLLAADQQRYLKAYNQAASALSWGVAQSWPRNRLGANGWWCQQTAELRACAKLSAQAGIVLVRGDGAMSEGEPLRLYQLTKPDGTGSTFELRTEIGGWLDFCPEKRETDCAD
;
A
#
# COMPACT_ATOMS: atom_id res chain seq x y z
N MET A 1 26.32 -39.54 2.34
CA MET A 1 25.03 -38.95 2.77
C MET A 1 25.13 -37.51 3.30
N LEU A 2 26.31 -37.02 3.72
CA LEU A 2 26.48 -35.61 4.15
C LEU A 2 26.28 -34.58 3.02
N LEU A 3 26.77 -34.88 1.81
CA LEU A 3 26.71 -33.94 0.67
C LEU A 3 25.26 -33.58 0.28
N ASN A 4 24.37 -34.58 0.22
CA ASN A 4 22.94 -34.37 -0.09
C ASN A 4 22.20 -33.59 1.00
N ALA A 5 22.66 -33.63 2.25
CA ALA A 5 22.10 -32.81 3.32
C ALA A 5 22.54 -31.34 3.17
N GLN A 6 23.82 -31.10 2.85
CA GLN A 6 24.34 -29.75 2.61
C GLN A 6 23.74 -29.10 1.37
N HIS A 7 23.59 -29.85 0.27
CA HIS A 7 22.90 -29.35 -0.93
C HIS A 7 21.48 -28.88 -0.62
N ARG A 8 20.69 -29.67 0.11
CA ARG A 8 19.32 -29.29 0.49
C ARG A 8 19.29 -28.05 1.39
N GLN A 9 20.28 -27.87 2.27
CA GLN A 9 20.38 -26.67 3.10
C GLN A 9 20.66 -25.41 2.25
N LEU A 10 21.56 -25.51 1.27
CA LEU A 10 21.85 -24.40 0.36
C LEU A 10 20.64 -24.06 -0.51
N ASP A 11 19.97 -25.07 -1.07
CA ASP A 11 18.76 -24.86 -1.89
C ASP A 11 17.67 -24.16 -1.08
N SER A 12 17.45 -24.58 0.17
CA SER A 12 16.48 -23.95 1.07
C SER A 12 16.85 -22.50 1.39
N ALA A 13 18.13 -22.20 1.61
CA ALA A 13 18.61 -20.85 1.88
C ALA A 13 18.45 -19.93 0.66
N LEU A 14 18.70 -20.45 -0.55
CA LEU A 14 18.50 -19.71 -1.80
C LEU A 14 17.02 -19.38 -2.04
N LEU A 15 16.12 -20.34 -1.79
CA LEU A 15 14.68 -20.10 -1.88
C LEU A 15 14.23 -19.01 -0.90
N LEU A 16 14.67 -19.09 0.36
CA LEU A 16 14.37 -18.07 1.37
C LEU A 16 14.88 -16.69 0.96
N ALA A 17 16.12 -16.60 0.45
CA ALA A 17 16.70 -15.34 0.00
C ALA A 17 15.92 -14.74 -1.18
N ALA A 18 15.47 -15.58 -2.13
CA ALA A 18 14.64 -15.15 -3.25
C ALA A 18 13.28 -14.63 -2.78
N ASP A 19 12.64 -15.29 -1.82
CA ASP A 19 11.39 -14.83 -1.20
C ASP A 19 11.56 -13.48 -0.50
N GLN A 20 12.62 -13.33 0.30
CA GLN A 20 12.93 -12.08 0.98
C GLN A 20 13.18 -10.95 -0.03
N GLN A 21 13.94 -11.21 -1.09
CA GLN A 21 14.20 -10.22 -2.13
C GLN A 21 12.90 -9.77 -2.81
N ARG A 22 12.00 -10.72 -3.14
CA ARG A 22 10.69 -10.41 -3.73
C ARG A 22 9.85 -9.55 -2.79
N TYR A 23 9.75 -9.94 -1.53
CA TYR A 23 9.02 -9.18 -0.51
C TYR A 23 9.57 -7.76 -0.35
N LEU A 24 10.89 -7.61 -0.21
CA LEU A 24 11.53 -6.30 -0.06
C LEU A 24 11.30 -5.40 -1.28
N LYS A 25 11.30 -5.97 -2.50
CA LYS A 25 10.99 -5.20 -3.71
C LYS A 25 9.54 -4.71 -3.68
N ALA A 26 8.59 -5.58 -3.36
CA ALA A 26 7.17 -5.22 -3.26
C ALA A 26 6.93 -4.18 -2.16
N TYR A 27 7.53 -4.36 -0.98
CA TYR A 27 7.44 -3.42 0.13
C TYR A 27 7.95 -2.03 -0.25
N ASN A 28 9.13 -1.94 -0.86
CA ASN A 28 9.68 -0.65 -1.28
C ASN A 28 8.84 0.00 -2.38
N GLN A 29 8.26 -0.78 -3.29
CA GLN A 29 7.33 -0.27 -4.29
C GLN A 29 6.05 0.29 -3.65
N ALA A 30 5.44 -0.44 -2.71
CA ALA A 30 4.26 0.02 -1.97
C ALA A 30 4.56 1.28 -1.16
N ALA A 31 5.71 1.34 -0.48
CA ALA A 31 6.12 2.51 0.31
C ALA A 31 6.35 3.74 -0.57
N SER A 32 6.99 3.54 -1.73
CA SER A 32 7.21 4.58 -2.73
C SER A 32 5.88 5.07 -3.31
N ALA A 33 4.98 4.14 -3.64
CA ALA A 33 3.66 4.45 -4.17
C ALA A 33 2.80 5.20 -3.14
N LEU A 34 2.84 4.79 -1.86
CA LEU A 34 2.15 5.46 -0.77
C LEU A 34 2.64 6.90 -0.59
N SER A 35 3.96 7.10 -0.52
CA SER A 35 4.57 8.43 -0.41
C SER A 35 4.18 9.32 -1.60
N TRP A 36 4.26 8.78 -2.82
CA TRP A 36 3.84 9.47 -4.03
C TRP A 36 2.35 9.82 -4.02
N GLY A 37 1.48 8.90 -3.59
CA GLY A 37 0.03 9.08 -3.50
C GLY A 37 -0.40 10.12 -2.48
N VAL A 38 0.31 10.20 -1.34
CA VAL A 38 0.11 11.25 -0.33
C VAL A 38 0.46 12.63 -0.90
N ALA A 39 1.49 12.71 -1.75
CA ALA A 39 1.89 13.95 -2.40
C ALA A 39 0.97 14.37 -3.57
N GLN A 40 -0.01 13.56 -3.96
CA GLN A 40 -0.95 13.90 -5.03
C GLN A 40 -2.14 14.73 -4.53
N SER A 41 -2.69 15.52 -5.44
CA SER A 41 -3.99 16.17 -5.27
C SER A 41 -5.12 15.22 -5.66
N TRP A 42 -6.13 15.13 -4.79
CA TRP A 42 -7.25 14.21 -4.99
C TRP A 42 -8.57 14.94 -5.25
N PRO A 43 -9.42 14.45 -6.17
CA PRO A 43 -10.71 15.06 -6.49
C PRO A 43 -11.75 14.80 -5.39
N ARG A 44 -12.24 15.87 -4.76
CA ARG A 44 -13.19 15.78 -3.63
C ARG A 44 -14.51 15.13 -4.00
N ASN A 45 -14.99 15.35 -5.22
CA ASN A 45 -16.27 14.83 -5.71
C ASN A 45 -16.23 13.35 -6.11
N ARG A 46 -15.04 12.74 -6.26
CA ARG A 46 -14.93 11.32 -6.63
C ARG A 46 -14.58 10.42 -5.45
N LEU A 47 -14.00 10.99 -4.39
CA LEU A 47 -13.71 10.22 -3.19
C LEU A 47 -14.99 9.97 -2.40
N GLY A 48 -15.28 8.70 -2.17
CA GLY A 48 -16.37 8.23 -1.33
C GLY A 48 -15.89 7.17 -0.34
N ALA A 49 -16.77 6.75 0.55
CA ALA A 49 -16.45 5.70 1.54
C ALA A 49 -16.48 4.29 0.95
N ASN A 50 -17.21 4.09 -0.16
CA ASN A 50 -17.54 2.77 -0.73
C ASN A 50 -16.71 2.39 -1.95
N GLY A 51 -15.62 3.10 -2.25
CA GLY A 51 -14.80 2.78 -3.41
C GLY A 51 -13.47 3.52 -3.43
N TRP A 52 -12.46 2.83 -3.96
CA TRP A 52 -11.13 3.39 -4.16
C TRP A 52 -11.09 4.20 -5.45
N TRP A 53 -10.50 5.39 -5.37
CA TRP A 53 -10.07 6.13 -6.55
C TRP A 53 -8.57 6.01 -6.70
N CYS A 54 -8.10 5.44 -7.82
CA CYS A 54 -6.69 5.15 -8.02
C CYS A 54 -6.05 6.06 -9.06
N GLN A 55 -4.80 6.43 -8.80
CA GLN A 55 -3.88 7.03 -9.75
C GLN A 55 -2.68 6.10 -9.91
N GLN A 56 -2.08 6.08 -11.10
CA GLN A 56 -0.93 5.22 -11.39
C GLN A 56 0.05 5.87 -12.37
N THR A 57 1.33 5.57 -12.18
CA THR A 57 2.41 5.79 -13.15
C THR A 57 2.81 4.46 -13.78
N ALA A 58 3.93 4.40 -14.50
CA ALA A 58 4.46 3.14 -15.01
C ALA A 58 4.91 2.19 -13.88
N GLU A 59 5.35 2.73 -12.73
CA GLU A 59 5.93 1.96 -11.63
C GLU A 59 5.12 2.01 -10.33
N LEU A 60 4.29 3.03 -10.11
CA LEU A 60 3.62 3.27 -8.83
C LEU A 60 2.11 3.29 -9.01
N ARG A 61 1.38 2.68 -8.07
CA ARG A 61 -0.07 2.74 -8.00
C ARG A 61 -0.49 3.10 -6.59
N ALA A 62 -1.24 4.20 -6.48
CA ALA A 62 -1.80 4.65 -5.22
C ALA A 62 -3.31 4.88 -5.36
N CYS A 63 -4.04 4.58 -4.31
CA CYS A 63 -5.48 4.77 -4.27
C CYS A 63 -5.86 5.56 -3.03
N ALA A 64 -6.91 6.37 -3.12
CA ALA A 64 -7.47 7.07 -1.99
C ALA A 64 -8.97 6.78 -1.86
N LYS A 65 -9.46 6.80 -0.62
CA LYS A 65 -10.89 6.76 -0.30
C LYS A 65 -11.18 7.53 0.97
N LEU A 66 -12.45 7.87 1.21
CA LEU A 66 -12.84 8.40 2.53
C LEU A 66 -12.86 7.24 3.53
N SER A 67 -12.27 7.45 4.70
CA SER A 67 -12.33 6.45 5.76
C SER A 67 -13.69 6.44 6.44
N ALA A 68 -14.03 5.34 7.12
CA ALA A 68 -15.15 5.35 8.06
C ALA A 68 -14.93 6.35 9.22
N GLN A 69 -13.67 6.71 9.51
CA GLN A 69 -13.34 7.76 10.46
C GLN A 69 -13.58 9.15 9.85
N ALA A 70 -14.45 9.94 10.47
CA ALA A 70 -14.83 11.25 9.96
C ALA A 70 -13.61 12.18 9.80
N GLY A 71 -13.51 12.81 8.63
CA GLY A 71 -12.44 13.74 8.31
C GLY A 71 -11.10 13.08 7.92
N ILE A 72 -11.04 11.74 7.88
CA ILE A 72 -9.86 11.01 7.44
C ILE A 72 -10.02 10.55 6.00
N VAL A 73 -8.97 10.79 5.21
CA VAL A 73 -8.76 10.20 3.89
C VAL A 73 -7.74 9.10 4.04
N LEU A 74 -8.11 7.90 3.62
CA LEU A 74 -7.22 6.75 3.60
C LEU A 74 -6.51 6.72 2.25
N VAL A 75 -5.18 6.74 2.26
CA VAL A 75 -4.35 6.48 1.09
C VAL A 75 -3.75 5.10 1.19
N ARG A 76 -3.71 4.37 0.08
CA ARG A 76 -3.11 3.05 -0.08
C ARG A 76 -2.06 3.10 -1.19
N GLY A 77 -0.88 2.54 -0.94
CA GLY A 77 0.15 2.29 -1.94
C GLY A 77 0.25 0.79 -2.22
N ASP A 78 0.27 0.42 -3.50
CA ASP A 78 0.29 -0.97 -3.93
C ASP A 78 1.70 -1.36 -4.42
N GLY A 79 2.22 -2.48 -3.91
CA GLY A 79 3.47 -3.12 -4.33
C GLY A 79 3.20 -4.44 -5.03
N ALA A 80 3.76 -4.61 -6.23
CA ALA A 80 3.48 -5.79 -7.04
C ALA A 80 4.10 -7.05 -6.43
N MET A 81 3.25 -8.05 -6.18
CA MET A 81 3.64 -9.41 -5.81
C MET A 81 3.47 -10.31 -7.04
N SER A 82 4.36 -11.29 -7.21
CA SER A 82 4.32 -12.22 -8.35
C SER A 82 3.20 -13.26 -8.21
N GLU A 83 2.81 -13.56 -6.98
CA GLU A 83 1.69 -14.44 -6.64
C GLU A 83 0.92 -13.86 -5.46
N GLY A 84 -0.41 -13.97 -5.48
CA GLY A 84 -1.29 -13.48 -4.42
C GLY A 84 -1.70 -12.01 -4.57
N GLU A 85 -2.24 -11.46 -3.47
CA GLU A 85 -2.63 -10.06 -3.42
C GLU A 85 -1.40 -9.13 -3.39
N PRO A 86 -1.51 -7.91 -3.95
CA PRO A 86 -0.44 -6.93 -3.85
C PRO A 86 -0.14 -6.60 -2.39
N LEU A 87 1.12 -6.31 -2.09
CA LEU A 87 1.50 -5.79 -0.79
C LEU A 87 0.94 -4.36 -0.69
N ARG A 88 0.07 -4.12 0.29
CA ARG A 88 -0.61 -2.85 0.49
C ARG A 88 -0.08 -2.18 1.75
N LEU A 89 0.31 -0.92 1.63
CA LEU A 89 0.61 -0.05 2.77
C LEU A 89 -0.39 1.11 2.79
N TYR A 90 -0.68 1.61 3.98
CA TYR A 90 -1.71 2.60 4.21
C TYR A 90 -1.17 3.83 4.94
N GLN A 91 -1.78 4.97 4.66
CA GLN A 91 -1.56 6.22 5.37
C GLN A 91 -2.90 6.88 5.68
N LEU A 92 -3.13 7.15 6.97
CA LEU A 92 -4.18 8.04 7.42
C LEU A 92 -3.76 9.48 7.16
N THR A 93 -4.62 10.23 6.49
CA THR A 93 -4.40 11.62 6.14
C THR A 93 -5.64 12.45 6.41
N LYS A 94 -5.49 13.77 6.51
CA LYS A 94 -6.59 14.74 6.51
C LYS A 94 -6.55 15.54 5.21
N PRO A 95 -7.72 15.83 4.61
CA PRO A 95 -7.79 16.72 3.46
C PRO A 95 -7.42 18.14 3.89
N ASP A 96 -6.55 18.78 3.12
CA ASP A 96 -6.17 20.18 3.28
C ASP A 96 -6.68 21.01 2.08
N GLY A 97 -7.31 22.15 2.38
CA GLY A 97 -7.94 23.02 1.38
C GLY A 97 -9.45 22.83 1.18
N THR A 98 -10.05 23.80 0.49
CA THR A 98 -11.51 23.93 0.31
C THR A 98 -11.96 23.83 -1.15
N GLY A 99 -11.05 23.51 -2.07
CA GLY A 99 -11.30 23.44 -3.50
C GLY A 99 -12.03 22.17 -3.98
N SER A 100 -12.14 22.04 -5.31
CA SER A 100 -12.64 20.84 -5.98
C SER A 100 -11.66 19.66 -5.86
N THR A 101 -10.38 19.96 -5.71
CA THR A 101 -9.33 19.04 -5.27
C THR A 101 -8.81 19.46 -3.89
N PHE A 102 -8.20 18.52 -3.18
CA PHE A 102 -7.50 18.80 -1.92
C PHE A 102 -6.14 18.09 -1.90
N GLU A 103 -5.21 18.71 -1.17
CA GLU A 103 -3.95 18.08 -0.80
C GLU A 103 -4.14 17.26 0.47
N LEU A 104 -3.15 16.44 0.82
CA LEU A 104 -3.22 15.57 1.98
C LEU A 104 -2.16 15.94 3.01
N ARG A 105 -2.58 16.02 4.26
CA ARG A 105 -1.69 16.12 5.41
C ARG A 105 -1.66 14.78 6.14
N THR A 106 -0.48 14.23 6.37
CA THR A 106 -0.34 12.97 7.11
C THR A 106 -0.73 13.11 8.57
N GLU A 107 -1.43 12.10 9.09
CA GLU A 107 -1.65 11.97 10.53
C GLU A 107 -0.40 11.38 11.19
N ILE A 108 -0.03 11.92 12.35
CA ILE A 108 1.07 11.39 13.16
C ILE A 108 0.73 9.96 13.59
N GLY A 109 1.61 9.01 13.29
CA GLY A 109 1.35 7.59 13.54
C GLY A 109 0.29 6.96 12.62
N GLY A 110 -0.06 7.63 11.52
CA GLY A 110 -1.06 7.15 10.57
C GLY A 110 -0.55 6.16 9.52
N TRP A 111 0.74 5.81 9.55
CA TRP A 111 1.32 4.81 8.64
C TRP A 111 1.01 3.40 9.15
N LEU A 112 0.51 2.51 8.28
CA LEU A 112 0.04 1.18 8.66
C LEU A 112 0.34 0.15 7.56
N ASP A 113 0.66 -1.07 7.98
CA ASP A 113 0.86 -2.25 7.13
C ASP A 113 -0.35 -3.20 7.13
N PHE A 114 -1.46 -2.77 7.74
CA PHE A 114 -2.74 -3.48 7.79
C PHE A 114 -3.90 -2.56 7.43
N CYS A 115 -5.05 -3.15 7.07
CA CYS A 115 -6.26 -2.39 6.76
C CYS A 115 -6.78 -1.63 8.00
N PRO A 116 -6.86 -0.28 7.98
CA PRO A 116 -7.32 0.50 9.13
C PRO A 116 -8.85 0.52 9.31
N GLU A 117 -9.59 -0.04 8.36
CA GLU A 117 -11.04 -0.08 8.42
C GLU A 117 -11.52 -1.26 9.28
N LYS A 118 -12.80 -1.21 9.66
CA LYS A 118 -13.39 -2.21 10.57
C LYS A 118 -13.38 -3.63 10.00
N ARG A 119 -13.53 -3.77 8.68
CA ARG A 119 -13.49 -5.06 7.98
C ARG A 119 -12.42 -5.00 6.89
N GLU A 120 -11.71 -6.11 6.72
CA GLU A 120 -10.70 -6.25 5.67
C GLU A 120 -11.28 -6.03 4.27
N THR A 121 -12.53 -6.47 4.04
CA THR A 121 -13.28 -6.25 2.80
C THR A 121 -13.50 -4.77 2.48
N ASP A 122 -13.47 -3.88 3.47
CA ASP A 122 -13.62 -2.46 3.24
C ASP A 122 -12.34 -1.86 2.62
N CYS A 123 -11.19 -2.54 2.74
CA CYS A 123 -9.94 -2.17 2.07
C CYS A 123 -9.67 -2.92 0.76
N ALA A 124 -10.49 -3.92 0.44
CA ALA A 124 -10.46 -4.62 -0.85
C ALA A 124 -10.82 -3.66 -2.00
N ASP A 125 -10.46 -4.05 -3.22
CA ASP A 125 -10.67 -3.25 -4.44
C ASP A 125 -12.14 -3.11 -4.85
#